data_AF-L8LMP3-F1
#
_entry.id   AF-L8LMP3-F1
#
_cell.length_a   1.000
_cell.length_b   1.000
_cell.length_c   1.000
_cell.angle_alpha   90.00
_cell.angle_beta   90.00
_cell.angle_gamma   90.00
#
_symmetry.space_group_name_H-M   'P 1'
#
loop_
_entity.id
_entity.type
_entity.pdbx_description
1 polymer ?
#
loop_
_entity_poly.entity_id
_entity_poly.type
_entity_poly.pdbx_seq_one_letter_code
_entity_poly.pdbx_strand_id
1 'polypeptide(L)'
;MTDGGLAEFFDDYYILGDSLTDVRNFSGIAPESPIPQFNLFFDGRFTNGLEEQGGVWTDYFTDEMDLEVASFFQGGITDGTVPIVDGINFAVGGDTTASESVSGIPNLGLNNQINQFVDLVDNNIIDNLEGDLVFNWIGANDYLIAGLNEPTTVDTPAEVQSFAEEIVGNITNSLTTLLDLGAEVVVVPNMLNLGLSPLSAGNNASETLENLTLAHNQELEISLDELQSEYPDAKIIGIDLYTFFNEIFDDFEHNDRSATETNTYGTELTPVVLDPDLFPGTFENYEAASEAAEDFLWWDSTHPTTAAHALIADYFSEIIESELIITGTSRPDSLVGANGREKISGRGGSDTISGGTGNDTIYGGRGNDLISGDEGNDSLVGDAGDDTLNGGLGNDTIKGARGNEQLFGDEGDDSLSGGSGNDTLTGASGNDTLRGSSGDDQLFGEAGNDSLTGGPGNNLLNGGLGNDTLRGGPDNDQLFGEAGNDLFIASLGNDTITGGDGQDTVKYKASSSRFRFEGTPESFTVSSRAFGVDTLTNIDFVEFRDGVFAPSDLLG
;
A
#
# COMPACT_ATOMS: atom_id res chain seq x y z
N MET A 1 12.49 15.85 6.60
CA MET A 1 11.26 16.46 6.07
C MET A 1 11.22 16.18 4.58
N THR A 2 11.02 14.90 4.28
CA THR A 2 10.30 14.43 3.10
C THR A 2 8.91 15.06 3.19
N ASP A 3 8.53 15.87 2.18
CA ASP A 3 7.16 16.38 2.08
C ASP A 3 6.31 15.21 1.55
N GLY A 4 5.55 14.57 2.44
CA GLY A 4 4.60 13.48 2.17
C GLY A 4 4.89 12.25 3.03
N GLY A 5 4.14 12.07 4.13
CA GLY A 5 4.12 10.83 4.90
C GLY A 5 3.44 9.68 4.13
N LEU A 6 3.39 8.48 4.71
CA LEU A 6 2.80 7.29 4.08
C LEU A 6 1.27 7.38 3.88
N ALA A 7 0.60 8.40 4.42
CA ALA A 7 -0.84 8.61 4.21
C ALA A 7 -1.25 8.80 2.74
N GLU A 8 -0.35 9.23 1.85
CA GLU A 8 -0.62 9.28 0.41
C GLU A 8 -0.32 7.95 -0.31
N PHE A 9 0.20 6.96 0.41
CA PHE A 9 0.70 5.70 -0.14
C PHE A 9 -0.30 4.55 -0.01
N PHE A 10 -1.13 4.60 1.02
CA PHE A 10 -2.11 3.58 1.37
C PHE A 10 -3.53 4.15 1.36
N ASP A 11 -4.50 3.33 0.96
CA ASP A 11 -5.91 3.70 1.02
C ASP A 11 -6.43 3.65 2.47
N ASP A 12 -6.15 2.53 3.16
CA ASP A 12 -6.37 2.35 4.60
C ASP A 12 -5.21 1.55 5.25
N TYR A 13 -5.28 1.38 6.58
CA TYR A 13 -4.36 0.48 7.29
C TYR A 13 -5.05 -0.26 8.43
N TYR A 14 -4.58 -1.47 8.71
CA TYR A 14 -5.15 -2.37 9.71
C TYR A 14 -4.09 -2.98 10.60
N ILE A 15 -4.47 -3.24 11.85
CA ILE A 15 -3.53 -3.70 12.87
C ILE A 15 -4.09 -4.92 13.59
N LEU A 16 -3.33 -6.02 13.57
CA LEU A 16 -3.55 -7.23 14.33
C LEU A 16 -2.43 -7.41 15.37
N GLY A 17 -2.77 -7.99 16.51
CA GLY A 17 -1.76 -8.18 17.56
C GLY A 17 -2.31 -8.47 18.94
N ASP A 18 -1.48 -8.21 19.94
CA ASP A 18 -1.79 -8.43 21.35
C ASP A 18 -1.75 -7.14 22.19
N SER A 19 -1.38 -7.25 23.48
CA SER A 19 -1.34 -6.12 24.43
C SER A 19 -0.33 -5.05 24.07
N LEU A 20 0.71 -5.35 23.29
CA LEU A 20 1.68 -4.35 22.83
C LEU A 20 1.09 -3.35 21.82
N THR A 21 -0.08 -3.70 21.27
CA THR A 21 -0.71 -3.01 20.15
C THR A 21 -2.17 -2.63 20.43
N ASP A 22 -2.80 -3.26 21.43
CA ASP A 22 -4.19 -3.02 21.82
C ASP A 22 -4.43 -1.57 22.30
N VAL A 23 -5.35 -0.88 21.60
CA VAL A 23 -5.76 0.50 21.87
C VAL A 23 -7.04 0.64 22.68
N ARG A 24 -7.68 -0.46 23.14
CA ARG A 24 -8.78 -0.56 24.14
C ARG A 24 -9.66 -1.81 23.99
N ASN A 25 -9.44 -2.65 22.99
CA ASN A 25 -10.30 -3.78 22.66
C ASN A 25 -10.50 -4.70 23.86
N PHE A 26 -9.41 -5.07 24.56
CA PHE A 26 -9.53 -5.92 25.75
C PHE A 26 -10.40 -5.28 26.84
N SER A 27 -10.19 -4.00 27.13
CA SER A 27 -10.96 -3.25 28.14
C SER A 27 -12.44 -3.14 27.77
N GLY A 28 -12.77 -3.07 26.47
CA GLY A 28 -14.14 -3.10 25.97
C GLY A 28 -14.81 -4.46 26.13
N ILE A 29 -14.06 -5.55 25.91
CA ILE A 29 -14.55 -6.94 25.95
C ILE A 29 -14.69 -7.44 27.40
N ALA A 30 -13.74 -7.06 28.26
CA ALA A 30 -13.65 -7.47 29.64
C ALA A 30 -13.58 -6.26 30.59
N PRO A 31 -14.64 -5.41 30.65
CA PRO A 31 -14.63 -4.17 31.45
C PRO A 31 -14.53 -4.41 32.97
N GLU A 32 -14.83 -5.63 33.42
CA GLU A 32 -14.70 -6.06 34.81
C GLU A 32 -13.34 -6.71 35.12
N SER A 33 -12.45 -6.83 34.11
CA SER A 33 -11.11 -7.38 34.29
C SER A 33 -10.29 -6.49 35.22
N PRO A 34 -9.51 -7.08 36.15
CA PRO A 34 -8.64 -6.30 37.01
C PRO A 34 -7.39 -5.78 36.30
N ILE A 35 -7.16 -6.06 35.01
CA ILE A 35 -6.03 -5.58 34.19
C ILE A 35 -6.51 -5.43 32.74
N PRO A 36 -6.20 -4.34 32.02
CA PRO A 36 -5.51 -3.14 32.50
C PRO A 36 -6.51 -2.21 33.22
N GLN A 37 -6.23 -1.84 34.48
CA GLN A 37 -7.10 -0.90 35.20
C GLN A 37 -6.83 0.54 34.75
N PHE A 38 -7.87 1.32 34.44
CA PHE A 38 -7.76 2.73 34.02
C PHE A 38 -7.03 3.67 35.02
N ASN A 39 -6.86 3.25 36.27
CA ASN A 39 -6.10 4.00 37.29
C ASN A 39 -4.62 3.58 37.40
N LEU A 40 -4.20 2.56 36.66
CA LEU A 40 -2.83 2.03 36.60
C LEU A 40 -2.29 1.95 35.18
N PHE A 41 -3.14 2.12 34.18
CA PHE A 41 -2.83 1.99 32.78
C PHE A 41 -3.51 3.11 32.02
N PHE A 42 -2.83 3.62 31.00
CA PHE A 42 -3.34 4.74 30.23
C PHE A 42 -4.54 4.30 29.43
N ASP A 43 -5.71 4.77 29.85
CA ASP A 43 -6.85 4.83 28.96
C ASP A 43 -7.31 3.43 28.44
N GLY A 44 -6.88 2.34 29.09
CA GLY A 44 -7.18 0.95 28.70
C GLY A 44 -6.11 0.26 27.85
N ARG A 45 -4.99 0.93 27.56
CA ARG A 45 -3.77 0.40 26.91
C ARG A 45 -2.83 -0.20 27.94
N PHE A 46 -2.03 -1.20 27.58
CA PHE A 46 -1.08 -1.85 28.49
C PHE A 46 0.22 -1.06 28.70
N THR A 47 0.12 0.25 28.90
CA THR A 47 1.25 1.15 29.16
C THR A 47 0.80 2.41 29.92
N ASN A 48 1.66 3.42 30.05
CA ASN A 48 1.38 4.70 30.73
C ASN A 48 1.09 5.86 29.77
N GLY A 49 0.73 7.02 30.33
CA GLY A 49 0.42 8.25 29.59
C GLY A 49 -0.12 9.37 30.48
N LEU A 50 -0.21 10.59 29.96
CA LEU A 50 -0.60 11.81 30.66
C LEU A 50 -1.55 12.67 29.81
N GLU A 51 -2.64 13.18 30.40
CA GLU A 51 -3.50 14.27 29.86
C GLU A 51 -3.67 14.30 28.31
N GLU A 52 -4.11 13.19 27.71
CA GLU A 52 -4.31 12.99 26.25
C GLU A 52 -3.04 12.71 25.41
N GLN A 53 -1.89 12.48 26.04
CA GLN A 53 -0.61 12.14 25.41
C GLN A 53 -0.04 10.84 26.00
N GLY A 54 0.40 9.94 25.13
CA GLY A 54 0.90 8.61 25.51
C GLY A 54 0.05 7.49 24.93
N GLY A 55 0.47 6.25 25.16
CA GLY A 55 -0.15 5.07 24.59
C GLY A 55 0.87 4.11 24.01
N VAL A 56 0.38 3.23 23.13
CA VAL A 56 1.19 2.20 22.48
C VAL A 56 1.81 2.77 21.20
N TRP A 57 2.65 1.98 20.53
CA TRP A 57 3.42 2.44 19.37
C TRP A 57 2.52 2.94 18.23
N THR A 58 1.32 2.37 18.07
CA THR A 58 0.35 2.79 17.03
C THR A 58 -0.14 4.23 17.21
N ASP A 59 -0.23 4.72 18.46
CA ASP A 59 -0.62 6.11 18.74
C ASP A 59 0.44 7.11 18.25
N TYR A 60 1.71 6.70 18.20
CA TYR A 60 2.83 7.51 17.70
C TYR A 60 3.06 7.33 16.20
N PHE A 61 3.06 6.08 15.73
CA PHE A 61 3.27 5.73 14.33
C PHE A 61 2.26 6.44 13.41
N THR A 62 1.01 6.53 13.85
CA THR A 62 -0.05 7.18 13.06
C THR A 62 0.15 8.69 12.93
N ASP A 63 0.66 9.37 13.96
CA ASP A 63 1.03 10.78 13.89
C ASP A 63 2.25 11.01 12.99
N GLU A 64 3.27 10.14 13.09
CA GLU A 64 4.48 10.20 12.26
C GLU A 64 4.18 10.00 10.77
N MET A 65 3.23 9.11 10.46
CA MET A 65 2.86 8.75 9.09
C MET A 65 1.70 9.56 8.50
N ASP A 66 1.14 10.50 9.27
CA ASP A 66 -0.06 11.28 8.91
C ASP A 66 -1.31 10.42 8.65
N LEU A 67 -1.40 9.27 9.32
CA LEU A 67 -2.52 8.31 9.22
C LEU A 67 -3.64 8.65 10.20
N GLU A 68 -4.85 8.13 9.95
CA GLU A 68 -5.94 8.22 10.93
C GLU A 68 -5.52 7.54 12.24
N VAL A 69 -5.80 8.18 13.39
CA VAL A 69 -5.47 7.61 14.71
C VAL A 69 -6.13 6.25 14.89
N ALA A 70 -5.32 5.25 15.29
CA ALA A 70 -5.78 3.88 15.51
C ALA A 70 -7.00 3.83 16.45
N SER A 71 -8.15 3.43 15.90
CA SER A 71 -9.39 3.27 16.63
C SER A 71 -9.64 1.79 16.94
N PHE A 72 -10.17 1.53 18.14
CA PHE A 72 -10.43 0.19 18.63
C PHE A 72 -11.59 -0.44 17.84
N PHE A 73 -11.41 -1.66 17.35
CA PHE A 73 -12.48 -2.44 16.72
C PHE A 73 -13.20 -3.31 17.75
N GLN A 74 -14.52 -3.14 17.87
CA GLN A 74 -15.34 -3.97 18.76
C GLN A 74 -16.55 -4.54 18.01
N GLY A 75 -16.42 -5.74 17.45
CA GLY A 75 -17.49 -6.40 16.69
C GLY A 75 -17.41 -7.92 16.74
N GLY A 76 -18.56 -8.59 16.82
CA GLY A 76 -18.69 -10.05 16.56
C GLY A 76 -18.51 -11.02 17.74
N ILE A 77 -18.12 -10.56 18.93
CA ILE A 77 -17.57 -11.47 19.97
C ILE A 77 -18.57 -12.48 20.57
N THR A 78 -19.89 -12.31 20.47
CA THR A 78 -20.84 -13.39 20.83
C THR A 78 -22.29 -13.00 20.48
N ASP A 79 -22.98 -13.83 19.70
CA ASP A 79 -24.45 -13.85 19.53
C ASP A 79 -25.13 -12.54 19.02
N GLY A 80 -24.40 -11.65 18.34
CA GLY A 80 -24.97 -10.42 17.76
C GLY A 80 -25.48 -9.40 18.78
N THR A 81 -24.97 -9.45 20.02
CA THR A 81 -25.41 -8.57 21.13
C THR A 81 -24.54 -7.33 21.35
N VAL A 82 -23.32 -7.31 20.81
CA VAL A 82 -22.42 -6.15 20.83
C VAL A 82 -22.51 -5.45 19.47
N PRO A 83 -22.84 -4.14 19.42
CA PRO A 83 -22.80 -3.37 18.19
C PRO A 83 -21.39 -3.41 17.59
N ILE A 84 -21.28 -3.58 16.28
CA ILE A 84 -20.00 -3.39 15.57
C ILE A 84 -19.59 -1.93 15.77
N VAL A 85 -18.45 -1.73 16.43
CA VAL A 85 -17.71 -0.47 16.43
C VAL A 85 -16.67 -0.62 15.33
N ASP A 86 -16.84 0.20 14.30
CA ASP A 86 -15.89 0.31 13.20
C ASP A 86 -14.56 0.86 13.72
N GLY A 87 -13.47 0.25 13.30
CA GLY A 87 -12.13 0.54 13.80
C GLY A 87 -11.08 -0.29 13.09
N ILE A 88 -9.86 0.25 13.06
CA ILE A 88 -8.74 -0.27 12.27
C ILE A 88 -7.78 -1.14 13.09
N ASN A 89 -7.88 -1.11 14.42
CA ASN A 89 -7.07 -1.92 15.31
C ASN A 89 -7.90 -3.07 15.90
N PHE A 90 -7.54 -4.29 15.50
CA PHE A 90 -8.12 -5.57 15.93
C PHE A 90 -7.35 -6.24 17.07
N ALA A 91 -6.20 -5.68 17.47
CA ALA A 91 -5.34 -6.27 18.50
C ALA A 91 -6.05 -6.33 19.85
N VAL A 92 -5.97 -7.47 20.54
CA VAL A 92 -6.60 -7.66 21.84
C VAL A 92 -5.56 -8.10 22.86
N GLY A 93 -5.50 -7.39 23.98
CA GLY A 93 -4.63 -7.73 25.10
C GLY A 93 -4.74 -9.19 25.53
N GLY A 94 -3.61 -9.88 25.53
CA GLY A 94 -3.53 -11.28 25.95
C GLY A 94 -3.88 -12.32 24.89
N ASP A 95 -4.12 -11.91 23.65
CA ASP A 95 -4.29 -12.85 22.54
C ASP A 95 -3.01 -13.64 22.26
N THR A 96 -3.18 -14.93 21.98
CA THR A 96 -2.11 -15.78 21.46
C THR A 96 -2.24 -15.94 19.95
N THR A 97 -1.25 -16.55 19.31
CA THR A 97 -1.34 -16.87 17.87
C THR A 97 -2.43 -17.89 17.54
N ALA A 98 -2.89 -18.65 18.53
CA ALA A 98 -3.96 -19.64 18.38
C ALA A 98 -5.35 -19.00 18.57
N SER A 99 -6.39 -19.82 18.76
CA SER A 99 -7.76 -19.34 19.06
C SER A 99 -8.03 -19.19 20.57
N GLU A 100 -6.97 -18.97 21.36
CA GLU A 100 -7.04 -18.80 22.81
C GLU A 100 -6.41 -17.46 23.25
N SER A 101 -6.77 -17.01 24.46
CA SER A 101 -6.20 -15.83 25.12
C SER A 101 -5.77 -16.19 26.53
N VAL A 102 -4.70 -15.57 27.03
CA VAL A 102 -4.23 -15.73 28.43
C VAL A 102 -5.28 -15.32 29.46
N SER A 103 -6.27 -14.54 29.05
CA SER A 103 -7.40 -14.11 29.89
C SER A 103 -8.42 -15.23 30.17
N GLY A 104 -8.33 -16.36 29.46
CA GLY A 104 -9.29 -17.47 29.55
C GLY A 104 -10.66 -17.16 28.95
N ILE A 105 -10.79 -16.06 28.21
CA ILE A 105 -11.99 -15.72 27.44
C ILE A 105 -11.96 -16.55 26.13
N PRO A 106 -12.99 -17.36 25.85
CA PRO A 106 -13.01 -18.22 24.66
C PRO A 106 -13.17 -17.40 23.37
N ASN A 107 -12.57 -17.90 22.27
CA ASN A 107 -12.58 -17.27 20.94
C ASN A 107 -11.92 -15.88 20.89
N LEU A 108 -10.88 -15.69 21.68
CA LEU A 108 -9.92 -14.60 21.53
C LEU A 108 -8.61 -15.19 21.00
N GLY A 109 -7.80 -14.42 20.26
CA GLY A 109 -6.60 -14.91 19.58
C GLY A 109 -6.53 -14.46 18.11
N LEU A 110 -5.36 -14.58 17.47
CA LEU A 110 -5.10 -14.10 16.10
C LEU A 110 -6.12 -14.63 15.09
N ASN A 111 -6.46 -15.92 15.17
CA ASN A 111 -7.43 -16.55 14.29
C ASN A 111 -8.81 -15.87 14.37
N ASN A 112 -9.20 -15.39 15.55
CA ASN A 112 -10.46 -14.66 15.70
C ASN A 112 -10.37 -13.26 15.08
N GLN A 113 -9.24 -12.54 15.26
CA GLN A 113 -9.02 -11.24 14.62
C GLN A 113 -9.10 -11.35 13.09
N ILE A 114 -8.47 -12.37 12.50
CA ILE A 114 -8.53 -12.65 11.06
C ILE A 114 -9.95 -13.01 10.61
N ASN A 115 -10.66 -13.87 11.33
CA ASN A 115 -12.04 -14.23 10.95
C ASN A 115 -12.97 -13.01 10.99
N GLN A 116 -12.79 -12.10 11.96
CA GLN A 116 -13.52 -10.84 12.00
C GLN A 116 -13.20 -9.99 10.77
N PHE A 117 -11.93 -9.92 10.40
CA PHE A 117 -11.49 -9.20 9.22
C PHE A 117 -12.14 -9.74 7.93
N VAL A 118 -12.06 -11.06 7.72
CA VAL A 118 -12.70 -11.76 6.60
C VAL A 118 -14.21 -11.51 6.58
N ASP A 119 -14.88 -11.56 7.74
CA ASP A 119 -16.31 -11.29 7.84
C ASP A 119 -16.64 -9.85 7.39
N LEU A 120 -15.78 -8.86 7.64
CA LEU A 120 -16.02 -7.48 7.17
C LEU A 120 -15.96 -7.39 5.64
N VAL A 121 -14.96 -8.02 5.02
CA VAL A 121 -14.82 -8.09 3.56
C VAL A 121 -16.02 -8.84 2.93
N ASP A 122 -16.34 -10.03 3.44
CA ASP A 122 -17.44 -10.88 2.92
C ASP A 122 -18.81 -10.20 3.01
N ASN A 123 -19.01 -9.33 4.01
CA ASN A 123 -20.24 -8.57 4.18
C ASN A 123 -20.24 -7.20 3.46
N ASN A 124 -19.19 -6.89 2.68
CA ASN A 124 -18.97 -5.59 2.01
C ASN A 124 -19.07 -4.41 2.99
N ILE A 125 -18.50 -4.59 4.20
CA ILE A 125 -18.34 -3.50 5.17
C ILE A 125 -17.08 -2.71 4.84
N ILE A 126 -16.01 -3.44 4.50
CA ILE A 126 -14.79 -2.92 3.87
C ILE A 126 -14.64 -3.59 2.49
N ASP A 127 -13.88 -2.97 1.59
CA ASP A 127 -13.53 -3.56 0.29
C ASP A 127 -12.47 -4.67 0.48
N ASN A 128 -11.75 -5.06 -0.57
CA ASN A 128 -10.56 -5.92 -0.42
C ASN A 128 -9.41 -5.14 0.24
N LEU A 129 -8.28 -5.80 0.47
CA LEU A 129 -7.09 -5.19 1.07
C LEU A 129 -6.13 -4.54 0.04
N GLU A 130 -6.62 -4.31 -1.17
CA GLU A 130 -5.83 -3.74 -2.26
C GLU A 130 -5.47 -2.29 -1.91
N GLY A 131 -4.20 -1.94 -1.99
CA GLY A 131 -3.70 -0.62 -1.58
C GLY A 131 -3.55 -0.40 -0.07
N ASP A 132 -3.84 -1.41 0.77
CA ASP A 132 -3.81 -1.25 2.24
C ASP A 132 -2.51 -1.73 2.89
N LEU A 133 -2.19 -1.12 4.05
CA LEU A 133 -1.10 -1.52 4.94
C LEU A 133 -1.62 -2.38 6.09
N VAL A 134 -1.04 -3.57 6.32
CA VAL A 134 -1.44 -4.43 7.44
C VAL A 134 -0.27 -4.73 8.38
N PHE A 135 -0.46 -4.46 9.67
CA PHE A 135 0.45 -4.90 10.72
C PHE A 135 -0.03 -6.19 11.36
N ASN A 136 0.90 -7.12 11.57
CA ASN A 136 0.66 -8.30 12.39
C ASN A 136 1.81 -8.49 13.39
N TRP A 137 1.57 -8.09 14.64
CA TRP A 137 2.55 -8.23 15.71
C TRP A 137 1.97 -8.98 16.91
N ILE A 138 2.30 -10.27 17.01
CA ILE A 138 1.72 -11.19 17.98
C ILE A 138 2.69 -12.33 18.31
N GLY A 139 2.47 -12.99 19.44
CA GLY A 139 3.16 -14.22 19.83
C GLY A 139 3.80 -14.14 21.21
N ALA A 140 4.00 -12.94 21.76
CA ALA A 140 4.62 -12.77 23.07
C ALA A 140 3.89 -13.56 24.17
N ASN A 141 2.54 -13.58 24.12
CA ASN A 141 1.73 -14.33 25.08
C ASN A 141 1.94 -15.85 25.01
N ASP A 142 2.12 -16.43 23.82
CA ASP A 142 2.38 -17.86 23.64
C ASP A 142 3.65 -18.29 24.41
N TYR A 143 4.72 -17.50 24.30
CA TYR A 143 5.99 -17.77 24.97
C TYR A 143 5.99 -17.41 26.45
N LEU A 144 5.29 -16.35 26.87
CA LEU A 144 5.11 -16.05 28.29
C LEU A 144 4.34 -17.17 29.00
N ILE A 145 3.31 -17.75 28.38
CA ILE A 145 2.61 -18.93 28.93
C ILE A 145 3.58 -20.11 29.06
N ALA A 146 4.29 -20.45 27.97
CA ALA A 146 5.18 -21.61 27.92
C ALA A 146 6.35 -21.48 28.91
N GLY A 147 7.03 -20.34 28.91
CA GLY A 147 8.21 -20.07 29.73
C GLY A 147 7.93 -19.94 31.23
N LEU A 148 6.73 -19.48 31.63
CA LEU A 148 6.38 -19.25 33.03
C LEU A 148 5.62 -20.41 33.70
N ASN A 149 4.79 -21.16 32.95
CA ASN A 149 3.93 -22.19 33.52
C ASN A 149 4.47 -23.63 33.35
N GLU A 150 5.34 -23.90 32.38
CA GLU A 150 5.76 -25.27 32.02
C GLU A 150 7.27 -25.37 31.68
N PRO A 151 8.21 -25.14 32.63
CA PRO A 151 9.65 -25.27 32.39
C PRO A 151 10.13 -26.73 32.23
N THR A 152 9.27 -27.63 31.72
CA THR A 152 9.58 -29.05 31.48
C THR A 152 9.16 -29.56 30.10
N THR A 153 8.47 -28.74 29.28
CA THR A 153 8.01 -29.13 27.93
C THR A 153 8.91 -28.62 26.81
N VAL A 154 9.82 -27.69 27.10
CA VAL A 154 10.74 -27.09 26.12
C VAL A 154 12.18 -27.13 26.66
N ASP A 155 12.66 -28.32 27.00
CA ASP A 155 13.96 -28.51 27.67
C ASP A 155 15.11 -28.76 26.68
N THR A 156 14.77 -29.01 25.41
CA THR A 156 15.76 -29.33 24.37
C THR A 156 15.67 -28.37 23.18
N PRO A 157 16.79 -28.14 22.47
CA PRO A 157 16.77 -27.31 21.26
C PRO A 157 15.76 -27.75 20.19
N ALA A 158 15.43 -29.05 20.13
CA ALA A 158 14.44 -29.56 19.19
C ALA A 158 13.00 -29.22 19.60
N GLU A 159 12.69 -29.25 20.91
CA GLU A 159 11.39 -28.83 21.41
C GLU A 159 11.20 -27.32 21.28
N VAL A 160 12.26 -26.52 21.51
CA VAL A 160 12.26 -25.07 21.27
C VAL A 160 11.92 -24.79 19.81
N GLN A 161 12.62 -25.44 18.88
CA GLN A 161 12.40 -25.26 17.45
C GLN A 161 10.98 -25.67 17.03
N SER A 162 10.50 -26.85 17.43
CA SER A 162 9.14 -27.29 17.06
C SER A 162 8.04 -26.39 17.64
N PHE A 163 8.26 -25.78 18.80
CA PHE A 163 7.33 -24.79 19.34
C PHE A 163 7.36 -23.49 18.52
N ALA A 164 8.55 -23.01 18.12
CA ALA A 164 8.68 -21.88 17.21
C ALA A 164 7.97 -22.10 15.87
N GLU A 165 8.17 -23.27 15.24
CA GLU A 165 7.50 -23.67 14.00
C GLU A 165 5.96 -23.64 14.13
N GLU A 166 5.40 -24.09 15.27
CA GLU A 166 3.96 -24.05 15.51
C GLU A 166 3.41 -22.63 15.57
N ILE A 167 4.05 -21.75 16.34
CA ILE A 167 3.63 -20.37 16.54
C ILE A 167 3.79 -19.55 15.25
N VAL A 168 4.95 -19.64 14.59
CA VAL A 168 5.21 -18.98 13.31
C VAL A 168 4.27 -19.50 12.23
N GLY A 169 3.96 -20.80 12.21
CA GLY A 169 2.97 -21.36 11.31
C GLY A 169 1.57 -20.75 11.46
N ASN A 170 1.14 -20.41 12.68
CA ASN A 170 -0.13 -19.68 12.88
C ASN A 170 -0.06 -18.26 12.31
N ILE A 171 1.07 -17.57 12.51
CA ILE A 171 1.29 -16.24 11.95
C ILE A 171 1.26 -16.31 10.43
N THR A 172 2.05 -17.17 9.79
CA THR A 172 2.09 -17.23 8.32
C THR A 172 0.76 -17.64 7.69
N ASN A 173 0.00 -18.55 8.29
CA ASN A 173 -1.37 -18.85 7.83
C ASN A 173 -2.29 -17.62 7.87
N SER A 174 -2.14 -16.76 8.89
CA SER A 174 -2.87 -15.49 8.96
C SER A 174 -2.44 -14.52 7.87
N LEU A 175 -1.13 -14.43 7.59
CA LEU A 175 -0.59 -13.57 6.54
C LEU A 175 -1.04 -14.02 5.15
N THR A 176 -1.01 -15.33 4.86
CA THR A 176 -1.57 -15.91 3.64
C THR A 176 -3.03 -15.49 3.44
N THR A 177 -3.83 -15.48 4.51
CA THR A 177 -5.23 -15.04 4.42
C THR A 177 -5.34 -13.56 4.05
N LEU A 178 -4.52 -12.69 4.64
CA LEU A 178 -4.50 -11.25 4.34
C LEU A 178 -4.00 -10.97 2.92
N LEU A 179 -2.97 -11.68 2.47
CA LEU A 179 -2.42 -11.58 1.12
C LEU A 179 -3.41 -12.08 0.07
N ASP A 180 -4.12 -13.18 0.33
CA ASP A 180 -5.20 -13.69 -0.53
C ASP A 180 -6.40 -12.72 -0.62
N LEU A 181 -6.58 -11.88 0.39
CA LEU A 181 -7.56 -10.77 0.39
C LEU A 181 -7.04 -9.51 -0.32
N GLY A 182 -5.80 -9.49 -0.79
CA GLY A 182 -5.23 -8.42 -1.60
C GLY A 182 -4.28 -7.47 -0.87
N ALA A 183 -3.87 -7.77 0.38
CA ALA A 183 -2.95 -6.91 1.12
C ALA A 183 -1.65 -6.68 0.34
N GLU A 184 -1.38 -5.43 -0.02
CA GLU A 184 -0.20 -5.08 -0.82
C GLU A 184 1.05 -4.88 0.05
N VAL A 185 0.89 -4.40 1.29
CA VAL A 185 2.02 -4.26 2.23
C VAL A 185 1.67 -4.86 3.58
N VAL A 186 2.51 -5.79 4.03
CA VAL A 186 2.35 -6.47 5.32
C VAL A 186 3.62 -6.27 6.15
N VAL A 187 3.46 -5.72 7.34
CA VAL A 187 4.56 -5.48 8.29
C VAL A 187 4.46 -6.45 9.45
N VAL A 188 5.56 -7.17 9.68
CA VAL A 188 5.64 -8.25 10.67
C VAL A 188 6.87 -8.04 11.55
N PRO A 189 6.72 -7.32 12.67
CA PRO A 189 7.79 -7.22 13.65
C PRO A 189 8.06 -8.59 14.27
N ASN A 190 9.34 -8.95 14.35
CA ASN A 190 9.75 -10.10 15.12
C ASN A 190 9.54 -9.85 16.63
N MET A 191 9.71 -10.88 17.45
CA MET A 191 9.51 -10.72 18.89
C MET A 191 10.65 -9.95 19.53
N LEU A 192 10.30 -8.96 20.34
CA LEU A 192 11.22 -8.29 21.26
C LEU A 192 11.85 -9.29 22.23
N ASN A 193 13.02 -8.97 22.79
CA ASN A 193 13.72 -9.85 23.73
C ASN A 193 12.96 -10.01 25.06
N LEU A 194 12.13 -11.05 25.16
CA LEU A 194 11.36 -11.37 26.37
C LEU A 194 12.24 -11.73 27.57
N GLY A 195 13.50 -12.13 27.34
CA GLY A 195 14.47 -12.39 28.41
C GLY A 195 14.88 -11.13 29.20
N LEU A 196 14.65 -9.94 28.64
CA LEU A 196 14.91 -8.65 29.30
C LEU A 196 13.75 -8.18 30.19
N SER A 197 12.58 -8.82 30.08
CA SER A 197 11.40 -8.48 30.87
C SER A 197 11.69 -8.62 32.37
N PRO A 198 11.31 -7.64 33.22
CA PRO A 198 11.45 -7.74 34.66
C PRO A 198 10.73 -8.95 35.28
N LEU A 199 9.70 -9.48 34.62
CA LEU A 199 9.03 -10.72 35.04
C LEU A 199 9.97 -11.93 35.06
N SER A 200 10.99 -11.92 34.22
CA SER A 200 11.99 -12.98 34.11
C SER A 200 13.17 -12.83 35.09
N ALA A 201 13.24 -11.70 35.82
CA ALA A 201 14.36 -11.37 36.69
C ALA A 201 14.52 -12.38 37.85
N GLY A 202 15.72 -12.97 37.97
CA GLY A 202 16.12 -13.78 39.12
C GLY A 202 15.96 -15.31 39.01
N ASN A 203 15.59 -15.86 37.84
CA ASN A 203 15.36 -17.31 37.64
C ASN A 203 15.94 -17.84 36.30
N ASN A 204 15.90 -19.17 36.09
CA ASN A 204 16.21 -19.82 34.80
C ASN A 204 15.27 -19.40 33.64
N ALA A 205 14.17 -18.70 33.94
CA ALA A 205 13.15 -18.30 32.97
C ALA A 205 13.66 -17.26 31.95
N SER A 206 14.60 -16.38 32.32
CA SER A 206 15.18 -15.38 31.40
C SER A 206 15.94 -16.04 30.25
N GLU A 207 16.84 -16.99 30.54
CA GLU A 207 17.57 -17.77 29.52
C GLU A 207 16.61 -18.63 28.67
N THR A 208 15.56 -19.20 29.28
CA THR A 208 14.55 -19.95 28.53
C THR A 208 13.77 -19.05 27.56
N LEU A 209 13.29 -17.88 28.02
CA LEU A 209 12.54 -16.93 27.20
C LEU A 209 13.41 -16.36 26.07
N GLU A 210 14.67 -16.02 26.34
CA GLU A 210 15.61 -15.56 25.31
C GLU A 210 15.81 -16.62 24.21
N ASN A 211 16.05 -17.89 24.60
CA ASN A 211 16.20 -18.98 23.63
C ASN A 211 14.94 -19.22 22.80
N LEU A 212 13.76 -19.14 23.43
CA LEU A 212 12.47 -19.23 22.75
C LEU A 212 12.29 -18.08 21.74
N THR A 213 12.59 -16.85 22.15
CA THR A 213 12.51 -15.66 21.29
C THR A 213 13.44 -15.77 20.08
N LEU A 214 14.69 -16.19 20.28
CA LEU A 214 15.64 -16.35 19.18
C LEU A 214 15.19 -17.42 18.17
N ALA A 215 14.66 -18.54 18.64
CA ALA A 215 14.17 -19.60 17.75
C ALA A 215 12.94 -19.15 16.94
N HIS A 216 12.00 -18.44 17.56
CA HIS A 216 10.88 -17.82 16.86
C HIS A 216 11.35 -16.86 15.77
N ASN A 217 12.22 -15.91 16.12
CA ASN A 217 12.65 -14.88 15.18
C ASN A 217 13.40 -15.48 13.97
N GLN A 218 14.21 -16.51 14.20
CA GLN A 218 14.88 -17.24 13.12
C GLN A 218 13.89 -17.97 12.21
N GLU A 219 12.87 -18.63 12.77
CA GLU A 219 11.85 -19.34 12.00
C GLU A 219 10.94 -18.37 11.22
N LEU A 220 10.61 -17.23 11.84
CA LEU A 220 9.82 -16.17 11.22
C LEU A 220 10.55 -15.58 10.01
N GLU A 221 11.84 -15.24 10.13
CA GLU A 221 12.64 -14.73 9.01
C GLU A 221 12.60 -15.68 7.80
N ILE A 222 12.83 -16.99 8.03
CA ILE A 222 12.77 -18.01 6.97
C ILE A 222 11.37 -18.06 6.34
N SER A 223 10.33 -18.04 7.16
CA SER A 223 8.95 -18.18 6.69
C SER A 223 8.46 -16.94 5.92
N LEU A 224 8.92 -15.74 6.29
CA LEU A 224 8.61 -14.51 5.56
C LEU A 224 9.31 -14.48 4.18
N ASP A 225 10.55 -14.96 4.07
CA ASP A 225 11.25 -15.10 2.79
C ASP A 225 10.51 -16.07 1.84
N GLU A 226 10.00 -17.19 2.39
CA GLU A 226 9.18 -18.14 1.64
C GLU A 226 7.87 -17.51 1.17
N LEU A 227 7.14 -16.82 2.06
CA LEU A 227 5.92 -16.10 1.71
C LEU A 227 6.16 -15.02 0.65
N GLN A 228 7.22 -14.22 0.78
CA GLN A 228 7.55 -13.17 -0.20
C GLN A 228 7.80 -13.75 -1.59
N SER A 229 8.33 -14.97 -1.68
CA SER A 229 8.52 -15.69 -2.93
C SER A 229 7.20 -16.23 -3.52
N GLU A 230 6.21 -16.49 -2.69
CA GLU A 230 4.86 -16.92 -3.11
C GLU A 230 3.97 -15.74 -3.54
N TYR A 231 4.20 -14.56 -2.97
CA TYR A 231 3.47 -13.32 -3.23
C TYR A 231 4.42 -12.20 -3.68
N PRO A 232 4.94 -12.26 -4.93
CA PRO A 232 5.89 -11.27 -5.44
C PRO A 232 5.27 -9.87 -5.59
N ASP A 233 3.96 -9.76 -5.79
CA ASP A 233 3.27 -8.48 -6.00
C ASP A 233 2.96 -7.74 -4.68
N ALA A 234 3.27 -8.36 -3.54
CA ALA A 234 3.12 -7.77 -2.21
C ALA A 234 4.49 -7.51 -1.58
N LYS A 235 4.56 -6.50 -0.71
CA LYS A 235 5.74 -6.19 0.11
C LYS A 235 5.55 -6.78 1.50
N ILE A 236 6.38 -7.75 1.86
CA ILE A 236 6.39 -8.35 3.21
C ILE A 236 7.61 -7.85 3.97
N ILE A 237 7.38 -6.98 4.96
CA ILE A 237 8.44 -6.31 5.71
C ILE A 237 8.60 -6.98 7.08
N GLY A 238 9.66 -7.77 7.24
CA GLY A 238 10.08 -8.27 8.55
C GLY A 238 10.89 -7.20 9.30
N ILE A 239 10.48 -6.84 10.51
CA ILE A 239 11.21 -5.85 11.34
C ILE A 239 12.01 -6.56 12.43
N ASP A 240 13.32 -6.28 12.50
CA ASP A 240 14.21 -6.82 13.55
C ASP A 240 14.11 -6.04 14.86
N LEU A 241 12.94 -6.16 15.49
CA LEU A 241 12.66 -5.53 16.77
C LEU A 241 13.51 -6.10 17.90
N TYR A 242 13.90 -7.36 17.84
CA TYR A 242 14.78 -7.98 18.84
C TYR A 242 16.08 -7.20 18.98
N THR A 243 16.81 -6.98 17.88
CA THR A 243 18.09 -6.26 17.92
C THR A 243 17.89 -4.84 18.41
N PHE A 244 16.92 -4.12 17.84
CA PHE A 244 16.59 -2.75 18.25
C PHE A 244 16.27 -2.63 19.74
N PHE A 245 15.46 -3.53 20.29
CA PHE A 245 15.05 -3.48 21.69
C PHE A 245 16.21 -3.76 22.65
N ASN A 246 17.18 -4.62 22.27
CA ASN A 246 18.42 -4.79 23.03
C ASN A 246 19.29 -3.52 23.00
N GLU A 247 19.35 -2.81 21.87
CA GLU A 247 20.08 -1.54 21.77
C GLU A 247 19.46 -0.45 22.65
N ILE A 248 18.13 -0.34 22.68
CA ILE A 248 17.43 0.56 23.61
C ILE A 248 17.74 0.18 25.07
N PHE A 249 17.67 -1.10 25.41
CA PHE A 249 17.97 -1.56 26.77
C PHE A 249 19.37 -1.13 27.22
N ASP A 250 20.38 -1.35 26.37
CA ASP A 250 21.76 -0.94 26.64
C ASP A 250 21.91 0.59 26.74
N ASP A 251 21.21 1.36 25.91
CA ASP A 251 21.21 2.83 25.96
C ASP A 251 20.61 3.35 27.27
N PHE A 252 19.51 2.78 27.74
CA PHE A 252 18.90 3.17 29.02
C PHE A 252 19.90 2.97 30.17
N GLU A 253 20.50 1.79 30.28
CA GLU A 253 21.51 1.50 31.30
C GLU A 253 22.76 2.40 31.17
N HIS A 254 23.15 2.76 29.93
CA HIS A 254 24.29 3.64 29.71
C HIS A 254 24.04 5.09 30.15
N ASN A 255 22.79 5.56 30.04
CA ASN A 255 22.41 6.95 30.32
C ASN A 255 21.83 7.15 31.73
N ASP A 256 22.15 6.26 32.69
CA ASP A 256 21.63 6.28 34.07
C ASP A 256 20.09 6.25 34.16
N ARG A 257 19.42 5.67 33.14
CA ARG A 257 17.98 5.34 33.12
C ARG A 257 17.81 3.87 33.52
N SER A 258 16.59 3.47 33.88
CA SER A 258 16.32 2.11 34.35
C SER A 258 15.78 1.23 33.22
N ALA A 259 16.55 0.19 32.85
CA ALA A 259 16.09 -0.82 31.88
C ALA A 259 15.65 -2.13 32.56
N THR A 260 15.95 -2.30 33.85
CA THR A 260 15.72 -3.55 34.59
C THR A 260 14.65 -3.45 35.67
N GLU A 261 14.29 -2.23 36.09
CA GLU A 261 13.24 -2.00 37.08
C GLU A 261 11.93 -1.57 36.38
N THR A 262 10.81 -1.76 37.07
CA THR A 262 9.49 -1.34 36.59
C THR A 262 9.10 0.01 37.15
N ASN A 263 8.30 0.76 36.42
CA ASN A 263 7.75 2.04 36.86
C ASN A 263 6.22 1.97 37.04
N THR A 264 5.73 1.22 38.02
CA THR A 264 4.30 1.25 38.39
C THR A 264 4.11 1.69 39.83
N TYR A 265 2.96 2.31 40.11
CA TYR A 265 2.56 2.67 41.47
C TYR A 265 1.53 1.69 42.04
N GLY A 266 1.84 1.03 43.15
CA GLY A 266 0.85 0.32 43.96
C GLY A 266 1.39 -0.89 44.72
N THR A 267 1.41 -0.79 46.04
CA THR A 267 1.59 -1.94 46.94
C THR A 267 0.30 -2.78 46.95
N GLU A 268 0.42 -4.08 46.65
CA GLU A 268 -0.64 -5.12 46.63
C GLU A 268 -1.24 -5.44 45.25
N LEU A 269 -0.43 -6.06 44.37
CA LEU A 269 -0.94 -6.98 43.36
C LEU A 269 -0.92 -8.40 43.95
N THR A 270 -2.09 -8.94 44.29
CA THR A 270 -2.27 -10.40 44.43
C THR A 270 -3.59 -10.85 43.78
N PRO A 271 -3.63 -12.00 43.07
CA PRO A 271 -2.61 -13.04 43.00
C PRO A 271 -2.17 -13.32 41.55
N VAL A 272 -1.23 -12.54 41.03
CA VAL A 272 -0.16 -13.05 40.15
C VAL A 272 1.12 -12.59 40.83
N VAL A 273 2.01 -13.52 41.13
CA VAL A 273 3.17 -13.29 41.99
C VAL A 273 4.12 -12.33 41.26
N LEU A 274 4.03 -11.04 41.58
CA LEU A 274 5.03 -10.03 41.28
C LEU A 274 5.78 -9.75 42.58
N ASP A 275 7.10 -9.93 42.56
CA ASP A 275 7.97 -9.73 43.71
C ASP A 275 7.85 -8.26 44.19
N PRO A 276 7.44 -7.98 45.44
CA PRO A 276 7.36 -6.63 45.98
C PRO A 276 8.68 -5.86 45.95
N ASP A 277 9.83 -6.56 45.85
CA ASP A 277 11.16 -5.97 45.79
C ASP A 277 11.52 -5.43 44.37
N LEU A 278 10.70 -5.68 43.33
CA LEU A 278 10.84 -5.13 41.96
C LEU A 278 10.20 -3.74 41.78
N PHE A 279 9.70 -3.13 42.86
CA PHE A 279 8.99 -1.84 42.86
C PHE A 279 9.74 -0.78 43.72
N PRO A 280 10.88 -0.24 43.28
CA PRO A 280 11.57 0.83 44.02
C PRO A 280 10.86 2.19 43.90
N GLY A 281 10.03 2.38 42.87
CA GLY A 281 9.21 3.56 42.64
C GLY A 281 7.92 3.57 43.45
N THR A 282 7.98 3.83 44.75
CA THR A 282 6.77 4.20 45.50
C THR A 282 6.34 5.64 45.15
N PHE A 283 5.86 5.86 43.93
CA PHE A 283 5.26 7.14 43.53
C PHE A 283 4.03 7.44 44.40
N GLU A 284 3.47 8.65 44.38
CA GLU A 284 2.29 8.94 45.23
C GLU A 284 0.96 8.69 44.49
N ASN A 285 0.99 8.67 43.15
CA ASN A 285 -0.15 8.49 42.26
C ASN A 285 0.30 8.14 40.82
N TYR A 286 -0.66 7.83 39.95
CA TYR A 286 -0.44 7.49 38.53
C TYR A 286 0.24 8.60 37.72
N GLU A 287 -0.12 9.86 37.97
CA GLU A 287 0.42 11.03 37.27
C GLU A 287 1.93 11.16 37.52
N ALA A 288 2.35 11.10 38.79
CA ALA A 288 3.76 11.15 39.17
C ALA A 288 4.58 9.95 38.66
N ALA A 289 3.97 8.76 38.60
CA ALA A 289 4.61 7.60 37.99
C ALA A 289 4.77 7.79 36.48
N SER A 290 3.73 8.29 35.80
CA SER A 290 3.77 8.52 34.34
C SER A 290 4.75 9.63 33.96
N GLU A 291 4.86 10.70 34.75
CA GLU A 291 5.88 11.76 34.55
C GLU A 291 7.31 11.21 34.68
N ALA A 292 7.55 10.24 35.56
CA ALA A 292 8.85 9.62 35.75
C ALA A 292 9.15 8.51 34.72
N ALA A 293 8.16 8.06 33.95
CA ALA A 293 8.28 6.91 33.05
C ALA A 293 9.18 7.13 31.85
N GLU A 294 9.51 8.38 31.54
CA GLU A 294 10.53 8.70 30.56
C GLU A 294 11.90 8.12 30.94
N ASP A 295 12.17 7.84 32.22
CA ASP A 295 13.45 7.25 32.67
C ASP A 295 13.41 5.72 32.78
N PHE A 296 12.32 5.06 32.36
CA PHE A 296 12.14 3.61 32.50
C PHE A 296 11.77 2.95 31.19
N LEU A 297 12.38 1.79 30.90
CA LEU A 297 12.03 0.99 29.73
C LEU A 297 10.69 0.26 29.92
N TRP A 298 10.42 -0.20 31.15
CA TRP A 298 9.27 -1.02 31.49
C TRP A 298 8.26 -0.28 32.36
N TRP A 299 7.00 -0.31 31.95
CA TRP A 299 5.90 0.19 32.77
C TRP A 299 5.57 -0.80 33.88
N ASP A 300 5.13 -2.00 33.49
CA ASP A 300 4.93 -3.13 34.38
C ASP A 300 6.00 -4.20 34.15
N SER A 301 5.81 -5.41 34.70
CA SER A 301 6.80 -6.47 34.57
C SER A 301 6.96 -7.02 33.15
N THR A 302 6.07 -6.70 32.21
CA THR A 302 5.95 -7.32 30.88
C THR A 302 5.80 -6.33 29.73
N HIS A 303 5.35 -5.10 29.99
CA HIS A 303 5.01 -4.11 28.97
C HIS A 303 5.93 -2.89 29.03
N PRO A 304 6.39 -2.39 27.86
CA PRO A 304 7.19 -1.18 27.78
C PRO A 304 6.43 0.08 28.24
N THR A 305 7.17 1.12 28.60
CA THR A 305 6.60 2.46 28.82
C THR A 305 6.18 3.10 27.50
N THR A 306 5.34 4.14 27.58
CA THR A 306 4.95 4.94 26.42
C THR A 306 6.14 5.57 25.70
N ALA A 307 7.22 5.89 26.44
CA ALA A 307 8.45 6.43 25.86
C ALA A 307 9.18 5.36 25.03
N ALA A 308 9.17 4.10 25.46
CA ALA A 308 9.71 2.99 24.67
C ALA A 308 8.83 2.70 23.44
N HIS A 309 7.51 2.78 23.58
CA HIS A 309 6.59 2.67 22.44
C HIS A 309 6.81 3.77 21.39
N ALA A 310 7.12 5.01 21.79
CA ALA A 310 7.49 6.07 20.86
C ALA A 310 8.77 5.75 20.08
N LEU A 311 9.80 5.18 20.74
CA LEU A 311 11.02 4.74 20.05
C LEU A 311 10.74 3.58 19.07
N ILE A 312 9.87 2.65 19.44
CA ILE A 312 9.46 1.54 18.55
C ILE A 312 8.73 2.09 17.32
N ALA A 313 7.85 3.08 17.51
CA ALA A 313 7.16 3.74 16.40
C ALA A 313 8.14 4.41 15.42
N ASP A 314 9.08 5.23 15.93
CA ASP A 314 10.12 5.89 15.11
C ASP A 314 10.95 4.86 14.32
N TYR A 315 11.28 3.72 14.94
CA TYR A 315 12.00 2.64 14.28
C TYR A 315 11.17 1.95 13.20
N PHE A 316 9.90 1.63 13.47
CA PHE A 316 9.00 1.07 12.46
C PHE A 316 8.84 2.03 11.28
N SER A 317 8.65 3.31 11.58
CA SER A 317 8.54 4.39 10.62
C SER A 317 9.74 4.47 9.69
N GLU A 318 10.95 4.50 10.24
CA GLU A 318 12.20 4.57 9.45
C GLU A 318 12.36 3.36 8.53
N ILE A 319 12.11 2.15 9.03
CA ILE A 319 12.26 0.92 8.25
C ILE A 319 11.23 0.87 7.12
N ILE A 320 9.95 1.11 7.41
CA ILE A 320 8.88 1.05 6.41
C ILE A 320 9.11 2.11 5.33
N GLU A 321 9.45 3.35 5.68
CA GLU A 321 9.80 4.37 4.68
C GLU A 321 10.99 3.93 3.80
N SER A 322 12.01 3.31 4.40
CA SER A 322 13.19 2.88 3.65
C SER A 322 12.92 1.74 2.67
N GLU A 323 11.92 0.90 2.96
CA GLU A 323 11.49 -0.22 2.14
C GLU A 323 10.56 0.21 1.01
N LEU A 324 9.79 1.29 1.20
CA LEU A 324 8.76 1.74 0.27
C LEU A 324 9.19 2.94 -0.58
N ILE A 325 10.20 3.70 -0.15
CA ILE A 325 10.58 4.97 -0.79
C ILE A 325 12.03 4.95 -1.25
N ILE A 326 12.23 4.96 -2.57
CA ILE A 326 13.54 5.03 -3.20
C ILE A 326 13.74 6.43 -3.78
N THR A 327 14.80 7.11 -3.37
CA THR A 327 15.08 8.49 -3.80
C THR A 327 16.48 8.64 -4.37
N GLY A 328 16.56 9.06 -5.63
CA GLY A 328 17.77 9.43 -6.35
C GLY A 328 18.35 10.79 -5.94
N THR A 329 19.26 11.27 -6.76
CA THR A 329 20.09 12.45 -6.50
C THR A 329 19.80 13.57 -7.51
N SER A 330 20.81 14.34 -7.89
CA SER A 330 20.68 15.34 -8.95
C SER A 330 21.61 15.00 -10.11
N ARG A 331 21.98 13.73 -10.23
CA ARG A 331 22.93 13.14 -11.16
C ARG A 331 22.31 11.87 -11.71
N PRO A 332 22.82 11.34 -12.83
CA PRO A 332 22.38 10.04 -13.34
C PRO A 332 22.49 8.95 -12.27
N ASP A 333 21.36 8.35 -11.95
CA ASP A 333 21.20 7.26 -11.00
C ASP A 333 20.68 6.00 -11.71
N SER A 334 20.92 4.84 -11.07
CA SER A 334 20.31 3.56 -11.44
C SER A 334 19.52 3.12 -10.24
N LEU A 335 18.19 3.23 -10.33
CA LEU A 335 17.25 2.90 -9.27
C LEU A 335 16.49 1.64 -9.68
N VAL A 336 16.31 0.73 -8.74
CA VAL A 336 15.63 -0.55 -8.96
C VAL A 336 14.78 -0.75 -7.73
N GLY A 337 13.46 -0.77 -7.89
CA GLY A 337 12.53 -1.25 -6.87
C GLY A 337 12.60 -2.76 -6.75
N ALA A 338 11.72 -3.32 -5.94
CA ALA A 338 11.73 -4.72 -5.59
C ALA A 338 10.33 -5.30 -5.77
N ASN A 339 9.77 -5.82 -4.68
CA ASN A 339 8.49 -6.51 -4.68
C ASN A 339 7.47 -5.63 -3.99
N GLY A 340 6.24 -5.63 -4.48
CA GLY A 340 5.16 -4.82 -3.95
C GLY A 340 5.30 -3.34 -4.29
N ARG A 341 4.22 -2.62 -4.01
CA ARG A 341 4.12 -1.18 -4.29
C ARG A 341 5.26 -0.38 -3.64
N GLU A 342 5.94 0.42 -4.46
CA GLU A 342 7.01 1.35 -4.06
C GLU A 342 6.83 2.73 -4.71
N LYS A 343 7.44 3.75 -4.09
CA LYS A 343 7.54 5.12 -4.61
C LYS A 343 8.98 5.43 -4.94
N ILE A 344 9.25 5.60 -6.23
CA ILE A 344 10.60 5.84 -6.74
C ILE A 344 10.70 7.25 -7.34
N SER A 345 11.73 8.00 -6.95
CA SER A 345 11.97 9.36 -7.46
C SER A 345 13.41 9.52 -7.94
N GLY A 346 13.64 9.61 -9.24
CA GLY A 346 14.94 9.94 -9.86
C GLY A 346 15.43 11.36 -9.53
N ARG A 347 14.48 12.29 -9.35
CA ARG A 347 14.67 13.73 -9.08
C ARG A 347 15.33 14.48 -10.23
N GLY A 348 16.58 14.20 -10.53
CA GLY A 348 17.16 14.74 -11.74
C GLY A 348 18.49 14.13 -12.07
N GLY A 349 18.83 14.12 -13.34
CA GLY A 349 19.86 13.22 -13.82
C GLY A 349 19.54 12.84 -15.24
N SER A 350 19.96 11.66 -15.64
CA SER A 350 19.38 10.95 -16.78
C SER A 350 19.37 9.54 -16.24
N ASP A 351 18.25 9.20 -15.63
CA ASP A 351 18.14 8.11 -14.70
C ASP A 351 17.69 6.84 -15.43
N THR A 352 18.06 5.69 -14.89
CA THR A 352 17.49 4.41 -15.29
C THR A 352 16.75 3.85 -14.10
N ILE A 353 15.44 3.70 -14.24
CA ILE A 353 14.54 3.32 -13.16
C ILE A 353 13.74 2.09 -13.60
N SER A 354 13.62 1.11 -12.72
CA SER A 354 12.80 -0.10 -12.85
C SER A 354 11.97 -0.22 -11.57
N GLY A 355 10.65 -0.39 -11.72
CA GLY A 355 9.68 -0.54 -10.63
C GLY A 355 9.85 -1.89 -9.96
N GLY A 356 9.62 -2.96 -10.70
CA GLY A 356 9.78 -4.32 -10.20
C GLY A 356 8.47 -5.07 -10.30
N THR A 357 8.00 -5.64 -9.20
CA THR A 357 6.66 -6.25 -9.15
C THR A 357 5.78 -5.46 -8.20
N GLY A 358 4.48 -5.37 -8.48
CA GLY A 358 3.54 -4.61 -7.67
C GLY A 358 3.22 -3.24 -8.27
N ASN A 359 2.26 -2.53 -7.69
CA ASN A 359 1.73 -1.29 -8.26
C ASN A 359 2.60 -0.08 -7.89
N ASP A 360 3.54 0.32 -8.73
CA ASP A 360 4.54 1.33 -8.39
C ASP A 360 4.15 2.77 -8.77
N THR A 361 4.71 3.73 -8.04
CA THR A 361 4.65 5.14 -8.42
C THR A 361 6.05 5.70 -8.69
N ILE A 362 6.34 6.01 -9.95
CA ILE A 362 7.69 6.38 -10.40
C ILE A 362 7.72 7.79 -10.98
N TYR A 363 8.64 8.61 -10.49
CA TYR A 363 8.93 9.97 -10.99
C TYR A 363 10.36 10.04 -11.52
N GLY A 364 10.55 10.27 -12.83
CA GLY A 364 11.87 10.50 -13.45
C GLY A 364 12.49 11.81 -12.96
N GLY A 365 11.74 12.90 -13.14
CA GLY A 365 12.12 14.23 -12.65
C GLY A 365 12.73 15.07 -13.76
N ARG A 366 14.00 15.48 -13.61
CA ARG A 366 14.66 16.31 -14.63
C ARG A 366 15.68 15.52 -15.42
N GLY A 367 15.69 15.75 -16.71
CA GLY A 367 16.65 15.18 -17.65
C GLY A 367 15.99 14.09 -18.46
N ASN A 368 16.78 13.32 -19.20
CA ASN A 368 16.22 12.33 -20.11
C ASN A 368 16.33 10.96 -19.43
N ASP A 369 15.21 10.45 -18.96
CA ASP A 369 15.11 9.28 -18.11
C ASP A 369 14.61 8.06 -18.91
N LEU A 370 15.03 6.87 -18.47
CA LEU A 370 14.54 5.58 -18.94
C LEU A 370 13.83 4.91 -17.76
N ILE A 371 12.52 4.74 -17.87
CA ILE A 371 11.67 4.24 -16.80
C ILE A 371 10.90 3.00 -17.29
N SER A 372 10.92 1.93 -16.52
CA SER A 372 10.10 0.72 -16.65
C SER A 372 9.25 0.58 -15.39
N GLY A 373 7.94 0.42 -15.53
CA GLY A 373 7.05 0.01 -14.43
C GLY A 373 7.25 -1.46 -14.08
N ASP A 374 7.39 -2.28 -15.12
CA ASP A 374 7.60 -3.73 -15.06
C ASP A 374 6.30 -4.52 -14.84
N GLU A 375 6.05 -5.16 -13.69
CA GLU A 375 4.80 -5.91 -13.44
C GLU A 375 3.94 -5.17 -12.41
N GLY A 376 2.68 -4.86 -12.74
CA GLY A 376 1.77 -4.16 -11.85
C GLY A 376 0.97 -3.07 -12.57
N ASN A 377 -0.01 -2.48 -11.91
CA ASN A 377 -0.68 -1.29 -12.41
C ASN A 377 0.11 -0.05 -11.96
N ASP A 378 1.02 0.42 -12.80
CA ASP A 378 2.00 1.43 -12.44
C ASP A 378 1.56 2.86 -12.79
N SER A 379 2.08 3.82 -12.02
CA SER A 379 1.94 5.26 -12.29
C SER A 379 3.30 5.88 -12.59
N LEU A 380 3.57 6.14 -13.86
CA LEU A 380 4.84 6.65 -14.35
C LEU A 380 4.76 8.12 -14.78
N VAL A 381 5.68 8.96 -14.29
CA VAL A 381 5.79 10.37 -14.66
C VAL A 381 7.22 10.73 -15.07
N GLY A 382 7.43 11.12 -16.33
CA GLY A 382 8.75 11.51 -16.86
C GLY A 382 9.21 12.89 -16.39
N ASP A 383 8.25 13.80 -16.23
CA ASP A 383 8.42 15.20 -15.85
C ASP A 383 9.08 16.09 -16.93
N ALA A 384 10.40 16.28 -16.93
CA ALA A 384 11.03 17.27 -17.80
C ALA A 384 12.29 16.75 -18.47
N GLY A 385 12.20 16.50 -19.76
CA GLY A 385 13.26 16.05 -20.64
C GLY A 385 12.68 15.13 -21.71
N ASP A 386 13.53 14.62 -22.61
CA ASP A 386 13.07 13.66 -23.62
C ASP A 386 13.15 12.25 -23.00
N ASP A 387 12.05 11.80 -22.41
CA ASP A 387 11.99 10.58 -21.61
C ASP A 387 11.49 9.37 -22.40
N THR A 388 11.85 8.17 -21.94
CA THR A 388 11.31 6.89 -22.43
C THR A 388 10.69 6.14 -21.26
N LEU A 389 9.37 5.95 -21.30
CA LEU A 389 8.58 5.32 -20.25
C LEU A 389 7.87 4.09 -20.81
N ASN A 390 7.99 2.97 -20.13
CA ASN A 390 7.33 1.71 -20.43
C ASN A 390 6.53 1.29 -19.19
N GLY A 391 5.23 1.07 -19.35
CA GLY A 391 4.33 0.56 -18.31
C GLY A 391 4.71 -0.86 -17.95
N GLY A 392 4.40 -1.80 -18.85
CA GLY A 392 4.83 -3.18 -18.74
C GLY A 392 3.63 -4.12 -18.75
N LEU A 393 3.45 -4.91 -17.69
CA LEU A 393 2.28 -5.75 -17.50
C LEU A 393 1.33 -5.10 -16.50
N GLY A 394 0.07 -4.89 -16.87
CA GLY A 394 -0.93 -4.27 -15.99
C GLY A 394 -1.58 -3.07 -16.66
N ASN A 395 -2.53 -2.45 -15.97
CA ASN A 395 -3.21 -1.27 -16.48
C ASN A 395 -2.48 -0.02 -15.97
N ASP A 396 -1.65 0.56 -16.83
CA ASP A 396 -0.69 1.59 -16.44
C ASP A 396 -1.20 3.01 -16.70
N THR A 397 -0.75 3.94 -15.88
CA THR A 397 -0.93 5.37 -16.08
C THR A 397 0.41 6.03 -16.36
N ILE A 398 0.61 6.50 -17.59
CA ILE A 398 1.91 7.02 -18.04
C ILE A 398 1.78 8.46 -18.50
N LYS A 399 2.66 9.33 -17.99
CA LYS A 399 2.68 10.76 -18.31
C LYS A 399 4.08 11.29 -18.61
N GLY A 400 4.31 11.71 -19.86
CA GLY A 400 5.59 12.31 -20.29
C GLY A 400 5.84 13.72 -19.73
N ALA A 401 4.82 14.58 -19.83
CA ALA A 401 4.80 15.98 -19.40
C ALA A 401 5.53 17.00 -20.28
N ARG A 402 6.85 17.17 -20.22
CA ARG A 402 7.57 18.15 -21.07
C ARG A 402 8.80 17.53 -21.74
N GLY A 403 8.80 17.45 -23.07
CA GLY A 403 9.93 16.87 -23.78
C GLY A 403 9.64 16.62 -25.25
N ASN A 404 10.24 15.58 -25.80
CA ASN A 404 9.64 14.77 -26.86
C ASN A 404 9.69 13.33 -26.36
N GLU A 405 8.56 12.80 -25.95
CA GLU A 405 8.50 11.62 -25.11
C GLU A 405 8.22 10.35 -25.93
N GLN A 406 8.73 9.22 -25.46
CA GLN A 406 8.38 7.89 -25.97
C GLN A 406 7.68 7.11 -24.86
N LEU A 407 6.38 6.88 -25.01
CA LEU A 407 5.53 6.21 -24.02
C LEU A 407 5.00 4.88 -24.60
N PHE A 408 5.13 3.81 -23.83
CA PHE A 408 4.68 2.46 -24.17
C PHE A 408 3.79 1.94 -23.04
N GLY A 409 2.54 1.59 -23.32
CA GLY A 409 1.62 0.95 -22.36
C GLY A 409 1.97 -0.52 -22.16
N ASP A 410 2.09 -1.26 -23.27
CA ASP A 410 2.38 -2.70 -23.33
C ASP A 410 1.15 -3.60 -23.08
N GLU A 411 1.10 -4.40 -22.00
CA GLU A 411 -0.01 -5.34 -21.77
C GLU A 411 -1.00 -4.82 -20.73
N GLY A 412 -2.18 -4.35 -21.14
CA GLY A 412 -3.25 -3.94 -20.24
C GLY A 412 -4.10 -2.82 -20.82
N ASP A 413 -5.16 -2.41 -20.13
CA ASP A 413 -5.96 -1.24 -20.53
C ASP A 413 -5.28 0.05 -20.00
N ASP A 414 -4.43 0.67 -20.81
CA ASP A 414 -3.51 1.73 -20.37
C ASP A 414 -4.02 3.17 -20.60
N SER A 415 -3.46 4.12 -19.84
CA SER A 415 -3.72 5.55 -19.99
C SER A 415 -2.42 6.34 -20.19
N LEU A 416 -2.17 6.76 -21.44
CA LEU A 416 -0.95 7.48 -21.85
C LEU A 416 -1.21 8.95 -22.16
N SER A 417 -0.38 9.85 -21.64
CA SER A 417 -0.39 11.28 -21.96
C SER A 417 1.01 11.82 -22.26
N GLY A 418 1.25 12.23 -23.52
CA GLY A 418 2.51 12.81 -23.99
C GLY A 418 2.84 14.11 -23.27
N GLY A 419 2.04 15.16 -23.49
CA GLY A 419 2.16 16.41 -22.78
C GLY A 419 2.52 17.55 -23.73
N SER A 420 3.68 18.17 -23.55
CA SER A 420 4.16 19.17 -24.50
C SER A 420 5.43 18.67 -25.16
N GLY A 421 5.44 18.62 -26.48
CA GLY A 421 6.48 17.90 -27.17
C GLY A 421 5.95 17.33 -28.47
N ASN A 422 6.84 16.78 -29.30
CA ASN A 422 6.41 15.92 -30.38
C ASN A 422 6.54 14.48 -29.89
N ASP A 423 5.45 13.93 -29.39
CA ASP A 423 5.47 12.72 -28.59
C ASP A 423 5.16 11.48 -29.45
N THR A 424 5.61 10.32 -29.00
CA THR A 424 5.26 9.02 -29.58
C THR A 424 4.67 8.14 -28.49
N LEU A 425 3.40 7.77 -28.64
CA LEU A 425 2.63 6.96 -27.70
C LEU A 425 2.20 5.66 -28.38
N THR A 426 2.41 4.53 -27.72
CA THR A 426 1.96 3.20 -28.17
C THR A 426 1.19 2.54 -27.04
N GLY A 427 -0.09 2.19 -27.27
CA GLY A 427 -0.93 1.46 -26.30
C GLY A 427 -0.54 -0.01 -26.22
N ALA A 428 -0.46 -0.66 -27.39
CA ALA A 428 -0.09 -2.06 -27.59
C ALA A 428 -1.26 -3.03 -27.43
N SER A 429 -1.49 -3.66 -26.29
CA SER A 429 -2.61 -4.62 -26.15
C SER A 429 -3.51 -4.29 -24.98
N GLY A 430 -4.80 -4.14 -25.26
CA GLY A 430 -5.79 -3.70 -24.29
C GLY A 430 -6.60 -2.54 -24.86
N ASN A 431 -7.57 -2.02 -24.13
CA ASN A 431 -8.39 -0.89 -24.57
C ASN A 431 -7.79 0.40 -24.02
N ASP A 432 -6.93 1.02 -24.83
CA ASP A 432 -6.04 2.06 -24.35
C ASP A 432 -6.62 3.47 -24.54
N THR A 433 -6.21 4.39 -23.69
CA THR A 433 -6.50 5.81 -23.82
C THR A 433 -5.23 6.60 -24.06
N LEU A 434 -5.04 7.09 -25.29
CA LEU A 434 -3.85 7.82 -25.70
C LEU A 434 -4.15 9.30 -25.95
N ARG A 435 -3.32 10.18 -25.38
CA ARG A 435 -3.43 11.63 -25.55
C ARG A 435 -2.08 12.30 -25.83
N GLY A 436 -1.86 12.76 -27.06
CA GLY A 436 -0.63 13.49 -27.45
C GLY A 436 -0.49 14.83 -26.72
N SER A 437 -1.60 15.57 -26.62
CA SER A 437 -1.68 16.90 -26.05
C SER A 437 -1.17 18.00 -26.99
N SER A 438 0.06 18.52 -26.87
CA SER A 438 0.49 19.64 -27.72
C SER A 438 1.81 19.37 -28.42
N GLY A 439 1.77 19.44 -29.75
CA GLY A 439 2.90 19.26 -30.65
C GLY A 439 2.49 18.36 -31.81
N ASP A 440 3.45 18.02 -32.67
CA ASP A 440 3.19 17.10 -33.78
C ASP A 440 3.38 15.65 -33.27
N ASP A 441 2.31 15.04 -32.76
CA ASP A 441 2.37 13.75 -32.03
C ASP A 441 2.08 12.53 -32.93
N GLN A 442 2.59 11.37 -32.53
CA GLN A 442 2.30 10.06 -33.11
C GLN A 442 1.66 9.14 -32.06
N LEU A 443 0.44 8.68 -32.31
CA LEU A 443 -0.32 7.80 -31.42
C LEU A 443 -0.67 6.50 -32.14
N PHE A 444 -0.38 5.36 -31.51
CA PHE A 444 -0.66 4.02 -32.01
C PHE A 444 -1.45 3.25 -30.94
N GLY A 445 -2.72 2.91 -31.21
CA GLY A 445 -3.54 2.08 -30.30
C GLY A 445 -3.07 0.62 -30.32
N GLU A 446 -2.84 0.10 -31.53
CA GLU A 446 -2.44 -1.27 -31.82
C GLU A 446 -3.57 -2.29 -31.64
N ALA A 447 -3.76 -2.95 -30.50
CA ALA A 447 -4.76 -4.03 -30.38
C ALA A 447 -5.73 -3.80 -29.23
N GLY A 448 -6.99 -3.53 -29.56
CA GLY A 448 -8.08 -3.37 -28.60
C GLY A 448 -9.08 -2.33 -29.09
N ASN A 449 -9.93 -1.80 -28.23
CA ASN A 449 -10.83 -0.71 -28.62
C ASN A 449 -10.33 0.58 -28.01
N ASP A 450 -9.54 1.33 -28.77
CA ASP A 450 -8.71 2.39 -28.24
C ASP A 450 -9.37 3.77 -28.40
N SER A 451 -8.96 4.70 -27.55
CA SER A 451 -9.38 6.10 -27.60
C SER A 451 -8.17 7.01 -27.79
N LEU A 452 -7.97 7.50 -29.01
CA LEU A 452 -6.83 8.33 -29.39
C LEU A 452 -7.24 9.80 -29.58
N THR A 453 -6.55 10.72 -28.91
CA THR A 453 -6.70 12.17 -29.09
C THR A 453 -5.35 12.86 -29.31
N GLY A 454 -5.14 13.46 -30.48
CA GLY A 454 -3.91 14.21 -30.79
C GLY A 454 -3.81 15.50 -29.99
N GLY A 455 -4.67 16.47 -30.26
CA GLY A 455 -4.61 17.82 -29.68
C GLY A 455 -4.01 18.83 -30.67
N PRO A 456 -3.58 20.04 -30.24
CA PRO A 456 -2.94 21.00 -31.14
C PRO A 456 -1.64 20.48 -31.78
N GLY A 457 -1.44 20.76 -33.07
CA GLY A 457 -0.33 20.25 -33.88
C GLY A 457 -0.79 19.25 -34.96
N ASN A 458 0.07 18.92 -35.93
CA ASN A 458 -0.26 18.01 -37.02
C ASN A 458 0.05 16.58 -36.61
N ASN A 459 -0.96 15.85 -36.15
CA ASN A 459 -0.77 14.55 -35.53
C ASN A 459 -0.94 13.39 -36.52
N LEU A 460 -0.36 12.25 -36.17
CA LEU A 460 -0.64 10.96 -36.78
C LEU A 460 -1.25 10.03 -35.74
N LEU A 461 -2.48 9.57 -35.98
CA LEU A 461 -3.20 8.65 -35.12
C LEU A 461 -3.50 7.37 -35.91
N ASN A 462 -3.15 6.22 -35.34
CA ASN A 462 -3.48 4.91 -35.88
C ASN A 462 -4.19 4.08 -34.80
N GLY A 463 -5.45 3.71 -35.05
CA GLY A 463 -6.26 2.88 -34.16
C GLY A 463 -5.68 1.47 -34.07
N GLY A 464 -5.72 0.72 -35.18
CA GLY A 464 -5.09 -0.60 -35.28
C GLY A 464 -6.14 -1.70 -35.42
N LEU A 465 -6.16 -2.65 -34.51
CA LEU A 465 -7.11 -3.75 -34.48
C LEU A 465 -8.16 -3.48 -33.41
N GLY A 466 -9.43 -3.44 -33.80
CA GLY A 466 -10.58 -3.31 -32.90
C GLY A 466 -11.41 -2.08 -33.26
N ASN A 467 -12.34 -1.67 -32.41
CA ASN A 467 -13.25 -0.57 -32.74
C ASN A 467 -12.81 0.70 -32.04
N ASP A 468 -12.08 1.54 -32.77
CA ASP A 468 -11.35 2.65 -32.16
C ASP A 468 -12.11 3.97 -32.24
N THR A 469 -11.79 4.89 -31.35
CA THR A 469 -12.28 6.27 -31.38
C THR A 469 -11.12 7.24 -31.56
N LEU A 470 -11.05 7.90 -32.71
CA LEU A 470 -9.95 8.80 -33.07
C LEU A 470 -10.39 10.26 -33.16
N ARG A 471 -9.55 11.16 -32.66
CA ARG A 471 -9.74 12.62 -32.77
C ARG A 471 -8.42 13.36 -32.94
N GLY A 472 -8.21 13.94 -34.13
CA GLY A 472 -7.00 14.67 -34.48
C GLY A 472 -6.77 15.92 -33.61
N GLY A 473 -7.54 16.98 -33.83
CA GLY A 473 -7.19 18.26 -33.23
C GLY A 473 -7.64 19.46 -34.05
N PRO A 474 -7.18 20.68 -33.74
CA PRO A 474 -7.51 21.87 -34.50
C PRO A 474 -6.65 22.10 -35.77
N ASP A 475 -5.62 21.29 -36.02
CA ASP A 475 -4.63 21.43 -37.10
C ASP A 475 -4.78 20.30 -38.13
N ASN A 476 -3.81 20.06 -39.03
CA ASN A 476 -4.01 19.08 -40.11
C ASN A 476 -3.53 17.70 -39.67
N ASP A 477 -4.46 16.80 -39.42
CA ASP A 477 -4.14 15.49 -38.84
C ASP A 477 -4.24 14.34 -39.87
N GLN A 478 -3.57 13.23 -39.58
CA GLN A 478 -3.70 11.96 -40.30
C GLN A 478 -4.27 10.92 -39.34
N LEU A 479 -5.44 10.36 -39.66
CA LEU A 479 -6.14 9.39 -38.83
C LEU A 479 -6.37 8.10 -39.64
N PHE A 480 -5.98 6.96 -39.08
CA PHE A 480 -6.14 5.63 -39.65
C PHE A 480 -6.88 4.75 -38.66
N GLY A 481 -8.02 4.17 -39.06
CA GLY A 481 -8.76 3.20 -38.23
C GLY A 481 -8.15 1.80 -38.30
N GLU A 482 -7.71 1.42 -39.50
CA GLU A 482 -7.18 0.10 -39.85
C GLU A 482 -8.26 -0.99 -39.82
N ALA A 483 -8.38 -1.83 -38.79
CA ALA A 483 -9.31 -2.96 -38.81
C ALA A 483 -10.33 -2.90 -37.67
N GLY A 484 -11.61 -2.81 -38.01
CA GLY A 484 -12.73 -2.82 -37.07
C GLY A 484 -13.76 -1.77 -37.46
N ASN A 485 -14.69 -1.44 -36.56
CA ASN A 485 -15.71 -0.43 -36.86
C ASN A 485 -15.37 0.87 -36.15
N ASP A 486 -14.67 1.75 -36.84
CA ASP A 486 -14.03 2.89 -36.19
C ASP A 486 -14.90 4.14 -36.17
N LEU A 487 -14.69 4.97 -35.14
CA LEU A 487 -15.35 6.25 -34.95
C LEU A 487 -14.33 7.40 -35.01
N PHE A 488 -14.41 8.19 -36.07
CA PHE A 488 -13.62 9.41 -36.21
C PHE A 488 -14.43 10.64 -35.77
N ILE A 489 -13.94 11.38 -34.78
CA ILE A 489 -14.56 12.64 -34.35
C ILE A 489 -13.92 13.79 -35.13
N ALA A 490 -14.62 14.28 -36.16
CA ALA A 490 -14.11 15.34 -37.00
C ALA A 490 -13.85 16.64 -36.22
N SER A 491 -12.74 17.28 -36.56
CA SER A 491 -12.20 18.45 -35.86
C SER A 491 -11.84 19.57 -36.84
N LEU A 492 -11.15 20.62 -36.40
CA LEU A 492 -10.80 21.72 -37.33
C LEU A 492 -9.51 21.29 -38.02
N GLY A 493 -9.31 21.65 -39.27
CA GLY A 493 -8.08 21.25 -39.95
C GLY A 493 -8.32 20.93 -41.41
N ASN A 494 -7.28 20.48 -42.09
CA ASN A 494 -7.49 19.73 -43.32
C ASN A 494 -7.03 18.30 -43.05
N ASP A 495 -7.95 17.49 -42.57
CA ASP A 495 -7.60 16.17 -42.06
C ASP A 495 -7.59 15.13 -43.17
N THR A 496 -6.76 14.11 -43.04
CA THR A 496 -6.79 12.90 -43.86
C THR A 496 -7.26 11.75 -42.99
N ILE A 497 -8.42 11.19 -43.31
CA ILE A 497 -9.05 10.13 -42.54
C ILE A 497 -9.21 8.91 -43.45
N THR A 498 -8.66 7.78 -43.00
CA THR A 498 -8.83 6.47 -43.65
C THR A 498 -9.49 5.53 -42.64
N GLY A 499 -10.67 5.00 -42.97
CA GLY A 499 -11.36 3.99 -42.14
C GLY A 499 -10.56 2.70 -42.15
N GLY A 500 -10.81 1.86 -43.15
CA GLY A 500 -10.02 0.66 -43.39
C GLY A 500 -10.92 -0.53 -43.67
N ASP A 501 -10.68 -1.63 -42.97
CA ASP A 501 -11.51 -2.81 -42.99
C ASP A 501 -12.60 -2.72 -41.89
N GLY A 502 -13.88 -2.75 -42.26
CA GLY A 502 -14.98 -2.83 -41.30
C GLY A 502 -16.11 -1.87 -41.65
N GLN A 503 -16.77 -1.27 -40.65
CA GLN A 503 -17.82 -0.26 -40.84
C GLN A 503 -17.49 1.05 -40.16
N ASP A 504 -16.96 1.99 -40.93
CA ASP A 504 -16.32 3.18 -40.37
C ASP A 504 -17.23 4.40 -40.40
N THR A 505 -17.21 5.19 -39.33
CA THR A 505 -18.05 6.37 -39.16
C THR A 505 -17.25 7.63 -38.88
N VAL A 506 -17.45 8.67 -39.70
CA VAL A 506 -16.95 10.02 -39.40
C VAL A 506 -18.07 10.89 -38.85
N LYS A 507 -17.88 11.46 -37.65
CA LYS A 507 -18.87 12.26 -36.94
C LYS A 507 -18.55 13.74 -36.94
N TYR A 508 -19.40 14.53 -37.59
CA TYR A 508 -19.36 15.99 -37.56
C TYR A 508 -20.38 16.56 -36.58
N LYS A 509 -19.93 17.40 -35.64
CA LYS A 509 -20.81 18.09 -34.66
C LYS A 509 -21.58 19.29 -35.27
N ALA A 510 -22.10 19.12 -36.48
CA ALA A 510 -22.86 20.13 -37.25
C ALA A 510 -23.93 19.45 -38.15
N SER A 511 -24.82 20.23 -38.77
CA SER A 511 -25.78 19.70 -39.78
C SER A 511 -25.08 19.54 -41.13
N SER A 512 -25.44 18.49 -41.86
CA SER A 512 -24.95 18.16 -43.20
C SER A 512 -25.02 19.34 -44.19
N SER A 513 -26.06 20.18 -44.11
CA SER A 513 -26.28 21.36 -44.95
C SER A 513 -25.17 22.42 -44.90
N ARG A 514 -24.24 22.33 -43.94
CA ARG A 514 -23.10 23.24 -43.79
C ARG A 514 -21.87 22.81 -44.58
N PHE A 515 -21.90 21.63 -45.20
CA PHE A 515 -20.77 21.00 -45.85
C PHE A 515 -20.99 20.88 -47.35
N ARG A 516 -19.88 20.79 -48.08
CA ARG A 516 -19.82 20.45 -49.50
C ARG A 516 -19.02 19.17 -49.67
N PHE A 517 -19.53 18.28 -50.51
CA PHE A 517 -18.98 16.95 -50.77
C PHE A 517 -18.49 16.87 -52.22
N GLU A 518 -17.26 16.40 -52.45
CA GLU A 518 -16.72 16.17 -53.80
C GLU A 518 -15.87 14.89 -53.83
N GLY A 519 -16.12 13.98 -54.78
CA GLY A 519 -15.32 12.76 -54.95
C GLY A 519 -16.14 11.55 -55.38
N THR A 520 -15.71 10.35 -54.99
CA THR A 520 -16.43 9.09 -55.15
C THR A 520 -16.78 8.52 -53.77
N PRO A 521 -17.72 7.56 -53.67
CA PRO A 521 -18.06 6.94 -52.38
C PRO A 521 -16.85 6.34 -51.63
N GLU A 522 -15.82 5.89 -52.35
CA GLU A 522 -14.62 5.29 -51.78
C GLU A 522 -13.57 6.32 -51.34
N SER A 523 -13.58 7.52 -51.94
CA SER A 523 -12.67 8.62 -51.59
C SER A 523 -13.27 9.97 -51.96
N PHE A 524 -13.56 10.80 -50.96
CA PHE A 524 -14.20 12.09 -51.14
C PHE A 524 -13.73 13.13 -50.13
N THR A 525 -13.97 14.39 -50.46
CA THR A 525 -13.68 15.52 -49.58
C THR A 525 -14.95 16.04 -48.92
N VAL A 526 -14.83 16.42 -47.66
CA VAL A 526 -15.86 17.11 -46.88
C VAL A 526 -15.32 18.48 -46.53
N SER A 527 -15.95 19.54 -47.07
CA SER A 527 -15.45 20.90 -46.90
C SER A 527 -16.47 21.82 -46.24
N SER A 528 -16.01 22.64 -45.30
CA SER A 528 -16.80 23.75 -44.75
C SER A 528 -15.91 24.90 -44.31
N ARG A 529 -16.50 26.09 -44.15
CA ARG A 529 -15.76 27.25 -43.60
C ARG A 529 -15.32 27.06 -42.14
N ALA A 530 -15.96 26.15 -41.40
CA ALA A 530 -15.73 26.00 -39.98
C ALA A 530 -14.73 24.89 -39.68
N PHE A 531 -14.80 23.77 -40.40
CA PHE A 531 -13.98 22.59 -40.16
C PHE A 531 -12.76 22.51 -41.10
N GLY A 532 -12.75 23.23 -42.22
CA GLY A 532 -11.69 23.13 -43.22
C GLY A 532 -12.04 22.15 -44.33
N VAL A 533 -11.08 21.40 -44.83
CA VAL A 533 -11.25 20.43 -45.93
C VAL A 533 -10.67 19.08 -45.54
N ASP A 534 -11.55 18.15 -45.22
CA ASP A 534 -11.16 16.79 -44.85
C ASP A 534 -11.19 15.89 -46.08
N THR A 535 -10.23 14.97 -46.18
CA THR A 535 -10.17 13.91 -47.18
C THR A 535 -10.49 12.59 -46.51
N LEU A 536 -11.61 11.97 -46.90
CA LEU A 536 -12.11 10.72 -46.33
C LEU A 536 -11.92 9.59 -47.34
N THR A 537 -11.34 8.47 -46.90
CA THR A 537 -11.16 7.24 -47.70
C THR A 537 -11.67 6.04 -46.93
N ASN A 538 -12.35 5.11 -47.62
CA ASN A 538 -12.95 3.91 -47.01
C ASN A 538 -13.82 4.22 -45.78
N ILE A 539 -14.80 5.12 -45.93
CA ILE A 539 -15.75 5.47 -44.87
C ILE A 539 -17.15 5.00 -45.26
N ASP A 540 -17.81 4.19 -44.42
CA ASP A 540 -19.16 3.68 -44.67
C ASP A 540 -20.25 4.68 -44.31
N PHE A 541 -20.03 5.45 -43.24
CA PHE A 541 -21.03 6.37 -42.69
C PHE A 541 -20.45 7.74 -42.35
N VAL A 542 -21.23 8.77 -42.61
CA VAL A 542 -20.97 10.12 -42.09
C VAL A 542 -22.15 10.54 -41.21
N GLU A 543 -21.86 10.77 -39.93
CA GLU A 543 -22.84 11.23 -38.95
C GLU A 543 -22.81 12.75 -38.83
N PHE A 544 -23.99 13.36 -38.96
CA PHE A 544 -24.26 14.76 -38.67
C PHE A 544 -25.37 14.87 -37.62
N ARG A 545 -25.62 16.09 -37.11
CA ARG A 545 -26.73 16.35 -36.16
C ARG A 545 -28.11 16.03 -36.72
N ASP A 546 -28.26 16.01 -38.04
CA ASP A 546 -29.50 15.78 -38.77
C ASP A 546 -29.64 14.35 -39.33
N GLY A 547 -28.68 13.46 -39.10
CA GLY A 547 -28.78 12.05 -39.46
C GLY A 547 -27.44 11.37 -39.74
N VAL A 548 -27.51 10.07 -40.02
CA VAL A 548 -26.40 9.24 -40.50
C VAL A 548 -26.63 8.96 -41.98
N PHE A 549 -25.62 9.18 -42.81
CA PHE A 549 -25.73 9.09 -44.28
C PHE A 549 -24.62 8.20 -44.82
N ALA A 550 -24.92 7.42 -45.87
CA ALA A 550 -23.89 6.78 -46.67
C ALA A 550 -23.24 7.83 -47.60
N PRO A 551 -21.96 7.69 -47.98
CA PRO A 551 -21.31 8.61 -48.91
C PRO A 551 -22.07 8.81 -50.23
N SER A 552 -22.72 7.77 -50.73
CA SER A 552 -23.53 7.81 -51.96
C SER A 552 -24.77 8.71 -51.86
N ASP A 553 -25.27 8.98 -50.65
CA ASP A 553 -26.39 9.89 -50.41
C ASP A 553 -25.95 11.36 -50.34
N LEU A 554 -24.66 11.60 -50.06
CA LEU A 554 -24.07 12.95 -49.92
C LEU A 554 -23.45 13.47 -51.23
N LEU A 555 -22.97 12.55 -52.07
CA LEU A 555 -22.33 12.85 -53.35
C LEU A 555 -23.40 13.00 -54.45
N GLY A 556 -24.00 14.20 -54.55
CA GLY A 556 -25.10 14.52 -55.49
C GLY A 556 -25.06 15.94 -56.06
#